data_AF-Q6JU06-F1
#
_entry.id   AF-Q6JU06-F1
#
_cell.length_a   1.000
_cell.length_b   1.000
_cell.length_c   1.000
_cell.angle_alpha   90.00
_cell.angle_beta   90.00
_cell.angle_gamma   90.00
#
_symmetry.space_group_name_H-M   'P 1'
#
loop_
_entity.id
_entity.type
_entity.pdbx_description
1 polymer ?
#
loop_
_entity_poly.entity_id
_entity_poly.type
_entity_poly.pdbx_seq_one_letter_code
_entity_poly.pdbx_strand_id
1 'polypeptide(L)' 'TLTAVRKMTKRDVFLEKEQMMNLLMFLPIWDGKMPQPAIMKPKPLWTGKQVFSLIIPGNVNMIRTHST' A
#
# COMPACT_ATOMS: atom_id res chain seq x y z
N THR A 1 -2.44 15.34 4.81
CA THR A 1 -2.28 14.10 3.99
C THR A 1 -0.82 13.79 3.68
N LEU A 2 0.01 14.75 3.26
CA LEU A 2 1.42 14.53 2.89
C LEU A 2 2.27 13.83 3.97
N THR A 3 2.18 14.27 5.23
CA THR A 3 2.90 13.64 6.36
C THR A 3 2.48 12.19 6.58
N ALA A 4 1.19 11.90 6.45
CA ALA A 4 0.65 10.54 6.61
C ALA A 4 1.17 9.63 5.50
N VAL A 5 1.16 10.08 4.23
CA VAL A 5 1.70 9.33 3.09
C VAL A 5 3.20 9.05 3.30
N ARG A 6 3.99 10.03 3.76
CA ARG A 6 5.41 9.83 4.07
C ARG A 6 5.60 8.76 5.15
N LYS A 7 4.82 8.79 6.24
CA LYS A 7 4.92 7.79 7.30
C LYS A 7 4.49 6.40 6.81
N MET A 8 3.38 6.31 6.10
CA MET A 8 2.79 5.05 5.62
C MET A 8 3.68 4.32 4.60
N THR A 9 4.40 5.05 3.75
CA THR A 9 5.24 4.47 2.68
C THR A 9 6.68 4.14 3.12
N LYS A 10 7.01 4.26 4.42
CA LYS A 10 8.30 3.77 4.93
C LYS A 10 8.37 2.23 4.88
N ARG A 11 9.59 1.67 4.90
CA ARG A 11 9.83 0.22 4.74
C ARG A 11 9.45 -0.59 5.99
N ASP A 12 9.47 0.03 7.15
CA ASP A 12 9.17 -0.54 8.46
C ASP A 12 7.67 -0.56 8.79
N VAL A 13 6.83 -0.04 7.89
CA VAL A 13 5.38 0.01 8.08
C VAL A 13 4.69 -1.14 7.37
N PHE A 14 4.08 -2.00 8.17
CA PHE A 14 3.28 -3.13 7.72
C PHE A 14 1.83 -2.98 8.16
N LEU A 15 0.93 -3.50 7.34
CA LEU A 15 -0.51 -3.50 7.55
C LEU A 15 -0.99 -4.94 7.71
N GLU A 16 -1.85 -5.14 8.69
CA GLU A 16 -2.53 -6.41 8.90
C GLU A 16 -3.73 -6.54 7.96
N LYS A 17 -4.24 -7.78 7.82
CA LYS A 17 -5.38 -8.09 6.95
C LYS A 17 -6.60 -7.20 7.24
N GLU A 18 -6.94 -6.96 8.50
CA GLU A 18 -8.08 -6.12 8.87
C GLU A 18 -7.90 -4.67 8.41
N GLN A 19 -6.72 -4.09 8.67
CA GLN A 19 -6.38 -2.73 8.23
C GLN A 19 -6.39 -2.62 6.70
N MET A 20 -5.87 -3.64 6.01
CA MET A 20 -5.89 -3.72 4.55
C MET A 20 -7.32 -3.72 4.00
N MET A 21 -8.20 -4.57 4.56
CA MET A 21 -9.60 -4.65 4.15
C MET A 21 -10.34 -3.34 4.40
N ASN A 22 -10.13 -2.72 5.56
CA ASN A 22 -10.73 -1.42 5.88
C ASN A 22 -10.29 -0.33 4.90
N LEU A 23 -9.00 -0.30 4.52
CA LEU A 23 -8.51 0.67 3.54
C LEU A 23 -9.08 0.43 2.13
N LEU A 24 -9.25 -0.82 1.72
CA LEU A 24 -9.81 -1.17 0.40
C LEU A 24 -11.27 -0.73 0.25
N MET A 25 -12.06 -0.71 1.34
CA MET A 25 -13.44 -0.19 1.31
C MET A 25 -13.52 1.28 0.89
N PHE A 26 -12.45 2.06 1.11
CA PHE A 26 -12.40 3.46 0.70
C PHE A 26 -11.88 3.67 -0.73
N LEU A 27 -11.50 2.61 -1.45
CA LEU A 27 -10.99 2.69 -2.81
C LEU A 27 -12.13 2.46 -3.82
N PRO A 28 -12.70 3.51 -4.45
CA PRO A 28 -13.88 3.37 -5.32
C PRO A 28 -13.61 2.59 -6.60
N ILE A 29 -12.34 2.51 -7.03
CA ILE A 29 -11.90 1.78 -8.23
C ILE A 29 -11.51 0.32 -7.93
N TRP A 30 -11.77 -0.16 -6.72
CA TRP A 30 -11.38 -1.52 -6.33
C TRP A 30 -12.22 -2.57 -7.05
N ASP A 31 -11.55 -3.56 -7.63
CA ASP A 31 -12.13 -4.66 -8.40
C ASP A 31 -12.60 -5.84 -7.53
N GLY A 32 -12.60 -5.69 -6.21
CA GLY A 32 -12.95 -6.73 -5.25
C GLY A 32 -11.83 -7.76 -5.01
N LYS A 33 -10.67 -7.63 -5.65
CA LYS A 33 -9.54 -8.54 -5.47
C LYS A 33 -8.51 -7.94 -4.53
N MET A 34 -8.30 -8.58 -3.38
CA MET A 34 -7.23 -8.17 -2.47
C MET A 34 -5.87 -8.56 -3.07
N PRO A 35 -4.87 -7.64 -3.10
CA PRO A 35 -3.56 -7.96 -3.62
C PRO A 35 -2.83 -8.99 -2.74
N GLN A 36 -1.85 -9.68 -3.32
CA GLN A 36 -1.01 -10.61 -2.57
C GLN A 36 -0.19 -9.86 -1.50
N PRO A 37 -0.09 -10.39 -0.26
CA PRO A 37 0.74 -9.78 0.78
C PRO A 37 2.23 -9.80 0.39
N ALA A 38 2.98 -8.77 0.82
CA ALA A 38 4.44 -8.72 0.63
C ALA A 38 5.16 -9.78 1.45
N ILE A 39 4.62 -10.13 2.63
CA ILE A 39 5.13 -11.21 3.49
C ILE A 39 4.01 -12.23 3.63
N MET A 40 4.28 -13.50 3.30
CA MET A 40 3.27 -14.57 3.35
C MET A 40 3.34 -15.38 4.65
N LYS A 41 4.53 -15.54 5.24
CA LYS A 41 4.78 -16.30 6.46
C LYS A 41 5.66 -15.48 7.41
N PRO A 42 5.51 -15.61 8.74
CA PRO A 42 4.54 -16.45 9.45
C PRO A 42 3.10 -15.89 9.43
N LYS A 43 2.94 -14.60 9.17
CA LYS A 43 1.64 -13.90 9.07
C LYS A 43 1.59 -13.11 7.75
N PRO A 44 0.43 -13.05 7.07
CA PRO A 44 0.27 -12.21 5.90
C PRO A 44 0.35 -10.73 6.27
N LEU A 45 1.30 -9.99 5.68
CA LEU A 45 1.49 -8.56 5.89
C LEU A 45 1.61 -7.82 4.56
N TRP A 46 0.99 -6.64 4.49
CA TRP A 46 1.06 -5.73 3.35
C TRP A 46 1.91 -4.52 3.70
N THR A 47 2.59 -3.95 2.70
CA THR A 47 3.30 -2.67 2.90
C THR A 47 2.40 -1.51 2.53
N GLY A 48 2.64 -0.33 3.12
CA GLY A 48 1.92 0.87 2.71
C GLY A 48 2.15 1.24 1.24
N LYS A 49 3.31 0.86 0.66
CA LYS A 49 3.59 1.04 -0.77
C LYS A 49 2.67 0.21 -1.66
N GLN A 50 2.36 -1.04 -1.28
CA GLN A 50 1.43 -1.87 -2.04
C GLN A 50 0.05 -1.20 -2.12
N VAL A 51 -0.44 -0.65 -1.00
CA VAL A 51 -1.71 0.10 -1.00
C VAL A 51 -1.61 1.36 -1.85
N PHE A 52 -0.52 2.11 -1.73
CA PHE A 52 -0.32 3.33 -2.50
C PHE A 52 -0.29 3.07 -4.01
N SER A 53 0.29 1.95 -4.43
CA SER A 53 0.30 1.52 -5.84
C SER A 53 -1.10 1.25 -6.40
N LEU A 54 -2.07 0.80 -5.60
CA LEU A 54 -3.45 0.59 -6.06
C LEU A 54 -4.18 1.89 -6.40
N ILE A 55 -3.74 3.01 -5.80
CA ILE A 55 -4.36 4.33 -5.99
C ILE A 55 -3.82 5.00 -7.27
N ILE A 56 -2.63 4.63 -7.72
CA ILE A 56 -2.01 5.20 -8.92
C ILE A 56 -2.66 4.55 -10.16
N PRO A 57 -3.35 5.32 -11.02
CA PRO A 57 -4.00 4.76 -12.19
C PRO A 57 -3.00 4.44 -13.30
N GLY A 58 -3.26 3.36 -14.05
CA GLY A 58 -2.55 3.01 -15.27
C GLY A 58 -1.10 2.59 -15.05
N ASN A 59 -0.30 2.68 -16.13
CA ASN A 59 1.10 2.26 -16.14
C ASN A 59 2.01 3.49 -16.08
N VAL A 60 2.25 3.98 -14.86
CA VAL A 60 3.08 5.17 -14.62
C VAL A 60 4.49 4.75 -14.19
N ASN A 61 5.49 5.17 -14.97
CA ASN A 61 6.90 4.99 -14.62
C ASN A 61 7.48 6.33 -14.16
N MET A 62 8.10 6.35 -12.98
CA MET A 62 8.71 7.55 -12.40
C MET A 62 9.93 7.19 -11.55
N ILE A 63 11.02 7.91 -11.76
CA ILE A 63 12.24 7.80 -10.94
C ILE A 63 12.41 9.12 -10.20
N ARG A 64 12.53 9.06 -8.86
CA ARG A 64 12.79 10.23 -8.01
C ARG A 64 13.81 9.87 -6.94
N THR A 65 14.81 10.73 -6.78
CA THR A 65 15.75 10.67 -5.65
C THR A 65 15.10 11.30 -4.43
N HIS A 66 15.04 10.58 -3.31
CA HIS A 66 14.65 11.12 -2.01
C HIS A 66 15.91 11.19 -1.14
N SER A 67 16.10 12.32 -0.44
CA SER A 67 17.11 12.41 0.62
C SER A 67 16.65 11.51 1.77
N THR A 68 17.47 10.50 2.12
CA THR A 68 17.25 9.62 3.28
C THR A 68 17.14 10.41 4.57
#